data_AF-A0A7U9EVA9-F1
#
_entry.id   AF-A0A7U9EVA9-F1
#
_cell.length_a   1.000
_cell.length_b   1.000
_cell.length_c   1.000
_cell.angle_alpha   90.00
_cell.angle_beta   90.00
_cell.angle_gamma   90.00
#
_symmetry.space_group_name_H-M   'P 1'
#
loop_
_entity.id
_entity.type
_entity.pdbx_description
1 polymer ?
#
loop_
_entity_poly.entity_id
_entity_poly.type
_entity_poly.pdbx_seq_one_letter_code
_entity_poly.pdbx_strand_id
1 'polypeptide(L)' 'MRTHPPIQVERVSKRFGKKVVIDDVSLEVQTGEIFGLLGPSGAGKTTLVRMIAGIDQASEFGAGKWALAT' A
#
# COMPACT_ATOMS: atom_id res chain seq x y z
N MET A 1 -26.13 1.06 0.52
CA MET A 1 -24.97 0.82 1.41
C MET A 1 -23.72 1.09 0.57
N ARG A 2 -22.89 2.09 0.92
CA ARG A 2 -21.63 2.31 0.18
C ARG A 2 -20.64 1.25 0.65
N THR A 3 -20.27 0.32 -0.23
CA THR A 3 -19.20 -0.65 0.05
C THR A 3 -17.88 0.05 -0.17
N HIS A 4 -17.13 0.31 0.90
CA HIS A 4 -15.75 0.76 0.75
C HIS A 4 -14.88 -0.43 0.35
N PRO A 5 -13.88 -0.25 -0.52
CA PRO A 5 -12.95 -1.33 -0.84
C PRO A 5 -12.29 -1.84 0.45
N PRO A 6 -12.19 -3.17 0.64
CA PRO A 6 -11.58 -3.74 1.84
C PRO A 6 -10.09 -3.37 1.99
N ILE A 7 -9.40 -3.06 0.89
CA ILE A 7 -8.03 -2.55 0.94
C ILE A 7 -7.97 -1.29 0.10
N GLN A 8 -7.57 -0.17 0.72
CA GLN A 8 -7.32 1.10 0.05
C GLN A 8 -6.01 1.71 0.56
N VAL A 9 -5.12 1.98 -0.38
CA VAL A 9 -3.80 2.58 -0.20
C VAL A 9 -3.78 3.80 -1.10
N GLU A 10 -3.57 4.99 -0.56
CA GLU A 10 -3.60 6.22 -1.34
C GLU A 10 -2.31 7.02 -1.17
N ARG A 11 -1.56 7.13 -2.28
CA ARG A 11 -0.37 8.00 -2.41
C ARG A 11 0.67 7.77 -1.32
N VAL A 12 1.05 6.51 -1.13
CA VAL A 12 1.87 6.09 0.01
C VAL A 12 3.32 5.99 -0.40
N SER A 13 4.22 6.46 0.46
CA SER A 13 5.67 6.37 0.21
C SER A 13 6.39 5.76 1.39
N LYS A 14 7.46 5.02 1.11
CA LYS A 14 8.33 4.40 2.12
C LYS A 14 9.79 4.62 1.77
N ARG A 15 10.51 5.19 2.72
CA ARG A 15 11.95 5.39 2.67
C ARG A 15 12.65 4.58 3.74
N PHE A 16 13.81 4.04 3.41
CA PHE A 16 14.76 3.47 4.36
C PHE A 16 16.06 4.28 4.25
N GLY A 17 16.29 5.16 5.22
CA GLY A 17 17.32 6.19 5.11
C GLY A 17 17.09 7.06 3.87
N LYS A 18 18.08 7.12 2.97
CA LYS A 18 17.99 7.89 1.72
C LYS A 18 17.33 7.14 0.57
N LYS A 19 17.08 5.83 0.70
CA LYS A 19 16.54 5.00 -0.37
C LYS A 19 15.01 5.04 -0.36
N VAL A 20 14.40 5.43 -1.47
CA VAL A 20 12.97 5.25 -1.72
C VAL A 20 12.73 3.80 -2.13
N VAL A 21 11.83 3.11 -1.42
CA VAL A 21 11.44 1.73 -1.71
C VAL A 21 10.01 1.66 -2.24
N ILE A 22 9.12 2.51 -1.72
CA ILE A 22 7.78 2.74 -2.25
C ILE A 22 7.67 4.23 -2.56
N ASP A 23 7.21 4.57 -3.76
CA ASP A 23 7.14 5.96 -4.24
C ASP A 23 5.72 6.23 -4.74
N ASP A 24 4.97 7.02 -3.96
CA ASP A 24 3.63 7.52 -4.30
C ASP A 24 2.65 6.46 -4.83
N VAL A 25 2.61 5.28 -4.18
CA VAL A 25 1.78 4.15 -4.63
C VAL A 25 0.34 4.32 -4.17
N SER A 26 -0.60 4.12 -5.10
CA SER A 26 -2.02 3.98 -4.79
C SER A 26 -2.52 2.62 -5.29
N LEU A 27 -3.32 1.94 -4.48
CA LEU A 27 -3.87 0.62 -4.76
C LEU A 27 -5.25 0.48 -4.10
N GLU A 28 -6.19 -0.12 -4.82
CA GLU A 28 -7.48 -0.56 -4.28
C GLU A 28 -7.65 -2.04 -4.62
N VAL A 29 -8.15 -2.83 -3.65
CA VAL A 29 -8.53 -4.23 -3.88
C VAL A 29 -9.96 -4.40 -3.40
N GLN A 30 -10.82 -4.88 -4.29
CA GLN A 30 -12.24 -5.06 -4.04
C GLN A 30 -12.55 -6.41 -3.37
N THR A 31 -13.73 -6.51 -2.75
CA THR A 31 -14.19 -7.78 -2.18
C THR A 31 -14.34 -8.83 -3.28
N GLY A 32 -13.70 -10.00 -3.09
CA GLY A 32 -13.71 -11.10 -4.04
C GLY A 32 -12.67 -10.98 -5.17
N GLU A 33 -11.86 -9.92 -5.18
CA GLU A 33 -10.79 -9.75 -6.14
C GLU A 33 -9.54 -10.56 -5.77
N ILE A 34 -8.95 -11.24 -6.75
CA ILE A 34 -7.62 -11.85 -6.62
C ILE A 34 -6.59 -10.87 -7.17
N PHE A 35 -5.82 -10.26 -6.28
CA PHE A 35 -4.78 -9.30 -6.64
C PHE A 35 -3.38 -9.94 -6.60
N GLY A 36 -2.58 -9.69 -7.64
CA GLY A 36 -1.19 -10.17 -7.75
C GLY A 36 -0.20 -9.01 -7.80
N LEU A 37 0.77 -8.99 -6.87
CA LEU A 37 1.85 -8.01 -6.86
C LEU A 37 3.14 -8.61 -7.44
N LEU A 38 3.51 -8.18 -8.65
CA LEU A 38 4.63 -8.73 -9.42
C LEU A 38 5.76 -7.70 -9.61
N GLY A 39 6.97 -8.20 -9.89
CA GLY A 39 8.15 -7.35 -10.13
C GLY A 39 9.46 -8.00 -9.68
N PRO A 40 10.62 -7.43 -10.06
CA PRO A 40 11.94 -7.99 -9.73
C PRO A 40 12.23 -7.96 -8.23
N SER A 41 13.26 -8.71 -7.80
CA SER A 41 13.75 -8.63 -6.42
C SER A 41 14.16 -7.19 -6.07
N GLY A 42 13.80 -6.72 -4.88
CA GLY A 42 14.06 -5.35 -4.45
C GLY A 42 13.07 -4.28 -4.92
N ALA A 43 12.07 -4.62 -5.75
CA ALA A 43 11.04 -3.67 -6.24
C ALA A 43 10.03 -3.18 -5.17
N GLY A 44 10.23 -3.51 -3.89
CA GLY A 44 9.35 -3.04 -2.80
C GLY A 44 8.11 -3.90 -2.53
N LYS A 45 7.88 -5.01 -3.23
CA LYS A 45 6.68 -5.86 -3.07
C LYS A 45 6.39 -6.26 -1.62
N THR A 46 7.36 -6.87 -0.95
CA THR A 46 7.24 -7.28 0.46
C THR A 46 7.02 -6.09 1.38
N THR A 47 7.67 -4.95 1.09
CA THR A 47 7.47 -3.71 1.85
C THR A 47 6.04 -3.20 1.71
N LEU A 48 5.48 -3.16 0.50
CA LEU A 48 4.10 -2.73 0.26
C LEU A 48 3.10 -3.65 0.97
N VAL A 49 3.27 -4.98 0.88
CA VAL A 49 2.40 -5.94 1.55
C VAL A 49 2.47 -5.79 3.07
N ARG A 50 3.66 -5.59 3.64
CA ARG A 50 3.82 -5.34 5.08
C ARG A 50 3.16 -4.02 5.52
N MET A 51 3.19 -3.00 4.66
CA MET A 51 2.49 -1.73 4.92
C MET A 51 0.97 -1.92 4.91
N ILE A 52 0.43 -2.64 3.92
CA ILE A 52 -1.01 -2.98 3.86
C ILE A 52 -1.43 -3.77 5.09
N ALA A 53 -0.61 -4.71 5.56
CA ALA A 53 -0.87 -5.51 6.75
C ALA A 53 -0.70 -4.73 8.08
N GLY A 54 -0.34 -3.44 8.04
CA GLY A 54 -0.10 -2.63 9.24
C GLY A 54 1.17 -2.98 10.02
N ILE A 55 2.06 -3.80 9.44
CA ILE A 55 3.32 -4.23 10.07
C ILE A 55 4.37 -3.12 9.98
N ASP A 56 4.43 -2.43 8.84
CA ASP A 56 5.33 -1.30 8.61
C ASP A 56 4.52 -0.03 8.35
N GLN A 57 4.93 1.11 8.93
CA GLN A 57 4.30 2.39 8.64
C GLN A 57 4.89 3.03 7.38
N ALA A 58 4.09 3.80 6.64
CA ALA A 58 4.60 4.66 5.58
C ALA A 58 5.51 5.73 6.17
N SER A 59 6.44 6.22 5.36
CA SER A 59 7.24 7.39 5.70
C SER A 59 6.46 8.69 5.45
N GLU A 60 5.63 8.69 4.41
CA GLU A 60 4.88 9.87 3.95
C GLU A 60 3.53 9.43 3.41
N PHE A 61 2.56 10.33 3.53
CA PHE A 61 1.20 10.17 3.05
C PHE A 61 0.90 11.31 2.08
N GLY A 62 0.35 11.03 0.90
CA GLY A 62 -0.35 12.04 0.12
C GLY A 62 -1.60 12.52 0.87
N ALA A 63 -2.30 13.54 0.36
CA ALA A 63 -3.55 14.06 0.95
C ALA A 63 -4.74 13.07 0.97
N GLY A 64 -4.47 11.79 0.75
CA GLY A 64 -5.40 10.69 0.59
C GLY A 64 -5.72 9.92 1.87
N LYS A 65 -6.81 9.15 1.83
CA LYS A 65 -7.35 8.38 2.96
C LYS A 65 -6.55 7.10 3.20
N TRP A 66 -6.30 6.83 4.49
CA TRP A 66 -5.80 5.55 4.97
C TRP A 66 -6.95 4.76 5.57
N ALA A 67 -7.38 3.71 4.90
CA ALA A 67 -8.41 2.82 5.42
C ALA A 67 -7.87 1.38 5.41
N LEU A 68 -7.50 0.89 6.60
CA LEU A 68 -7.59 -0.54 6.87
C LEU A 68 -9.08 -0.84 6.96
N ALA A 69 -9.67 -1.50 5.95
CA ALA A 69 -11.01 -1.99 6.18
C ALA A 69 -10.92 -3.11 7.20
N THR A 70 -11.70 -2.93 8.26
CA THR A 70 -12.00 -3.97 9.24
C THR A 70 -13.14 -4.83 8.71
#